data_AF-A0A023G8N8-F1
#
_entry.id   AF-A0A023G8N8-F1
#
_cell.length_a   1.000
_cell.length_b   1.000
_cell.length_c   1.000
_cell.angle_alpha   90.00
_cell.angle_beta   90.00
_cell.angle_gamma   90.00
#
_symmetry.space_group_name_H-M   'P 1'
#
loop_
_entity.id
_entity.type
_entity.pdbx_description
1 polymer ?
#
loop_
_entity_poly.entity_id
_entity_poly.type
_entity_poly.pdbx_seq_one_letter_code
_entity_poly.pdbx_strand_id
1 'polypeptide(L)'
;TSEGGGAMTRPVRMLSCSSLLLATGAVLLAAVGIAVACHDLEYFRTKQDCEHQFENEIRRSYDDPHDHARSREIACCALMRANQCIRRLHDEKPCEDASHETLLHFSRKARNWNCESFDYTPCGSGASIASASILLLGALLAFVVNRS
;
A
#
# COMPACT_ATOMS: atom_id res chain seq x y z
N THR A 1 -18.10 58.80 -36.35
CA THR A 1 -17.60 58.51 -34.98
C THR A 1 -17.74 57.02 -34.75
N SER A 2 -16.62 56.44 -34.32
CA SER A 2 -16.43 55.02 -33.99
C SER A 2 -16.89 54.75 -32.56
N GLU A 3 -17.36 53.53 -32.30
CA GLU A 3 -17.23 52.70 -31.06
C GLU A 3 -18.33 51.62 -31.13
N GLY A 4 -18.07 50.31 -31.09
CA GLY A 4 -16.96 49.59 -30.49
C GLY A 4 -17.52 48.66 -29.42
N GLY A 5 -17.70 47.38 -29.73
CA GLY A 5 -18.27 46.40 -28.80
C GLY A 5 -18.11 44.97 -29.32
N GLY A 6 -16.86 44.57 -29.55
CA GLY A 6 -16.51 43.25 -30.07
C GLY A 6 -16.96 42.13 -29.12
N ALA A 7 -17.86 41.29 -29.60
CA ALA A 7 -18.07 39.97 -29.02
C ALA A 7 -16.77 39.18 -29.17
N MET A 8 -16.03 39.00 -28.08
CA MET A 8 -14.90 38.07 -28.03
C MET A 8 -15.43 36.64 -28.14
N THR A 9 -15.57 36.16 -29.38
CA THR A 9 -15.63 34.74 -29.67
C THR A 9 -14.27 34.14 -29.28
N ARG A 10 -14.22 33.55 -28.09
CA ARG A 10 -13.10 32.68 -27.68
C ARG A 10 -12.85 31.69 -28.83
N PRO A 11 -11.64 31.61 -29.38
CA PRO A 11 -11.35 30.59 -30.38
C PRO A 11 -11.45 29.24 -29.69
N VAL A 12 -12.53 28.51 -29.96
CA VAL A 12 -12.58 27.08 -29.73
C VAL A 12 -11.55 26.52 -30.68
N ARG A 13 -10.32 26.32 -30.18
CA ARG A 13 -9.31 25.55 -30.89
C ARG A 13 -9.96 24.20 -31.16
N MET A 14 -10.36 23.96 -32.41
CA MET A 14 -10.78 22.66 -32.88
C MET A 14 -9.62 21.72 -32.58
N LEU A 15 -9.74 20.93 -31.51
CA LEU A 15 -8.84 19.83 -31.27
C LEU A 15 -8.93 18.95 -32.51
N SER A 16 -7.85 18.94 -33.29
CA SER A 16 -7.73 18.07 -34.45
C SER A 16 -8.10 16.66 -34.01
N CYS A 17 -8.93 15.96 -34.78
CA CYS A 17 -9.30 14.57 -34.51
C CYS A 17 -8.06 13.69 -34.28
N SER A 18 -6.93 14.03 -34.91
CA SER A 18 -5.63 13.37 -34.68
C SER A 18 -5.11 13.55 -33.26
N SER A 19 -5.23 14.74 -32.67
CA SER A 19 -4.85 15.01 -31.29
C SER A 19 -5.79 14.32 -30.29
N LEU A 20 -7.09 14.25 -30.63
CA LEU A 20 -8.08 13.56 -29.82
C LEU A 20 -7.85 12.03 -29.83
N LEU A 21 -7.53 11.46 -31.00
CA LEU A 21 -7.18 10.04 -31.17
C LEU A 21 -5.87 9.67 -30.47
N LEU A 22 -4.86 10.55 -30.52
CA LEU A 22 -3.60 10.35 -29.80
C LEU A 22 -3.81 10.42 -28.29
N ALA A 23 -4.60 11.39 -27.80
CA ALA A 23 -4.90 11.51 -26.38
C ALA A 23 -5.72 10.30 -25.87
N THR A 24 -6.74 9.89 -26.59
CA THR A 24 -7.55 8.70 -26.23
C THR A 24 -6.73 7.40 -26.33
N GLY A 25 -5.89 7.25 -27.35
CA GLY A 25 -4.99 6.12 -27.49
C GLY A 25 -3.95 6.03 -26.37
N ALA A 26 -3.36 7.16 -25.96
CA ALA A 26 -2.42 7.22 -24.84
C ALA A 26 -3.09 6.88 -23.50
N VAL A 27 -4.32 7.35 -23.28
CA VAL A 27 -5.11 7.00 -22.07
C VAL A 27 -5.44 5.51 -22.04
N LEU A 28 -5.83 4.93 -23.17
CA LEU A 28 -6.10 3.49 -23.28
C LEU A 28 -4.83 2.66 -23.02
N LEU A 29 -3.68 3.05 -23.57
CA LEU A 29 -2.40 2.39 -23.31
C LEU A 29 -1.98 2.50 -21.83
N ALA A 30 -2.19 3.66 -21.21
CA ALA A 30 -1.94 3.86 -19.78
C ALA A 30 -2.86 2.98 -18.92
N ALA A 31 -4.16 2.92 -19.24
CA ALA A 31 -5.13 2.09 -18.53
C ALA A 31 -4.81 0.59 -18.65
N VAL A 32 -4.42 0.14 -19.84
CA VAL A 32 -3.98 -1.26 -20.07
C VAL A 32 -2.65 -1.54 -19.36
N GLY A 33 -1.70 -0.59 -19.37
CA GLY A 33 -0.44 -0.71 -18.65
C GLY A 33 -0.62 -0.82 -17.13
N ILE A 34 -1.54 -0.04 -16.56
CA ILE A 34 -1.91 -0.09 -15.13
C ILE A 34 -2.59 -1.43 -14.81
N ALA A 35 -3.52 -1.90 -15.65
CA ALA A 35 -4.17 -3.20 -15.44
C ALA A 35 -3.18 -4.38 -15.45
N VAL A 36 -2.17 -4.35 -16.33
CA VAL A 36 -1.12 -5.38 -16.36
C VAL A 36 -0.19 -5.29 -15.15
N ALA A 37 0.15 -4.08 -14.68
CA ALA A 37 0.95 -3.89 -13.47
C ALA A 37 0.24 -4.38 -12.19
N CYS A 38 -1.09 -4.30 -12.14
CA CYS A 38 -1.90 -4.87 -11.06
C CYS A 38 -2.05 -6.39 -11.12
N HIS A 39 -1.71 -7.00 -12.27
CA HIS A 39 -1.61 -8.45 -12.44
C HIS A 39 -0.18 -8.97 -12.31
N ASP A 40 0.76 -8.13 -11.86
CA ASP A 40 2.13 -8.52 -11.60
C ASP A 40 2.22 -9.50 -10.42
N LEU A 41 2.94 -10.59 -10.64
CA LEU A 41 3.22 -11.62 -9.62
C LEU A 41 3.91 -11.02 -8.40
N GLU A 42 4.76 -10.02 -8.59
CA GLU A 42 5.43 -9.32 -7.49
C GLU A 42 4.45 -8.52 -6.63
N TYR A 43 3.50 -7.81 -7.27
CA TYR A 43 2.47 -7.05 -6.55
C TYR A 43 1.63 -7.97 -5.66
N PHE A 44 1.18 -9.10 -6.19
CA PHE A 44 0.40 -10.06 -5.40
C PHE A 44 1.19 -10.67 -4.25
N ARG A 45 2.48 -11.01 -4.47
CA ARG A 45 3.34 -11.55 -3.40
C ARG A 45 3.55 -10.54 -2.28
N THR A 46 3.90 -9.30 -2.62
CA THR A 46 4.10 -8.26 -1.61
C THR A 46 2.81 -7.96 -0.85
N LYS A 47 1.68 -7.88 -1.55
CA LYS A 47 0.36 -7.73 -0.90
C LYS A 47 0.09 -8.87 0.07
N GLN A 48 0.30 -10.11 -0.37
CA GLN A 48 0.10 -11.31 0.46
C GLN A 48 1.03 -11.32 1.68
N ASP A 49 2.28 -10.89 1.53
CA ASP A 49 3.23 -10.76 2.63
C ASP A 49 2.77 -9.71 3.65
N CYS A 50 2.28 -8.55 3.18
CA CYS A 50 1.70 -7.52 4.06
C CYS A 50 0.52 -8.09 4.87
N GLU A 51 -0.40 -8.80 4.20
CA GLU A 51 -1.55 -9.44 4.84
C GLU A 51 -1.11 -10.49 5.85
N HIS A 52 -0.19 -11.38 5.48
CA HIS A 52 0.29 -12.45 6.35
C HIS A 52 1.01 -11.92 7.60
N GLN A 53 1.79 -10.85 7.47
CA GLN A 53 2.41 -10.19 8.62
C GLN A 53 1.36 -9.62 9.57
N PHE A 54 0.35 -8.93 9.03
CA PHE A 54 -0.76 -8.40 9.83
C PHE A 54 -1.51 -9.51 10.56
N GLU A 55 -1.86 -10.60 9.88
CA GLU A 55 -2.58 -11.72 10.48
C GLU A 55 -1.80 -12.37 11.61
N ASN A 56 -0.49 -12.55 11.44
CA ASN A 56 0.37 -13.11 12.47
C ASN A 56 0.46 -12.23 13.71
N GLU A 57 0.58 -10.90 13.54
CA GLU A 57 0.65 -9.99 14.69
C GLU A 57 -0.70 -9.83 15.39
N ILE A 58 -1.80 -9.73 14.62
CA ILE A 58 -3.15 -9.75 15.20
C ILE A 58 -3.39 -11.06 15.95
N ARG A 59 -2.95 -12.21 15.43
CA ARG A 59 -3.05 -13.48 16.16
C ARG A 59 -2.27 -13.42 17.48
N ARG A 60 -1.03 -12.94 17.46
CA ARG A 60 -0.21 -12.77 18.67
C ARG A 60 -0.88 -11.87 19.71
N SER A 61 -1.65 -10.87 19.28
CA SER A 61 -2.37 -10.01 20.22
C SER A 61 -3.45 -10.75 21.00
N TYR A 62 -3.98 -11.86 20.49
CA TYR A 62 -4.93 -12.72 21.22
C TYR A 62 -4.23 -13.72 22.16
N ASP A 63 -2.95 -14.02 21.92
CA ASP A 63 -2.21 -15.04 22.67
C ASP A 63 -1.83 -14.59 24.09
N ASP A 64 -1.91 -13.29 24.40
CA ASP A 64 -1.63 -12.72 25.74
C ASP A 64 -2.89 -12.07 26.37
N PRO A 65 -3.84 -12.87 26.87
CA PRO A 65 -5.14 -12.36 27.36
C PRO A 65 -5.06 -11.62 28.69
N HIS A 66 -3.93 -11.67 29.41
CA HIS A 66 -3.78 -11.06 30.74
C HIS A 66 -3.30 -9.60 30.67
N ASP A 67 -2.82 -9.14 29.52
CA ASP A 67 -2.35 -7.78 29.31
C ASP A 67 -3.06 -7.13 28.13
N HIS A 68 -4.22 -6.52 28.42
CA HIS A 68 -4.99 -5.77 27.44
C HIS A 68 -4.21 -4.60 26.83
N ALA A 69 -3.29 -3.98 27.57
CA ALA A 69 -2.51 -2.85 27.07
C ALA A 69 -1.50 -3.33 26.02
N ARG A 70 -0.80 -4.43 26.31
CA ARG A 70 0.14 -5.06 25.37
C ARG A 70 -0.56 -5.68 24.17
N SER A 71 -1.68 -6.36 24.37
CA SER A 71 -2.52 -6.89 23.29
C SER A 71 -2.95 -5.76 22.34
N ARG A 72 -3.43 -4.64 22.90
CA ARG A 72 -3.79 -3.45 22.13
C ARG A 72 -2.61 -2.84 21.39
N GLU A 73 -1.45 -2.73 22.04
CA GLU A 73 -0.23 -2.25 21.38
C GLU A 73 0.14 -3.11 20.17
N ILE A 74 0.18 -4.44 20.33
CA ILE A 74 0.51 -5.37 19.24
C ILE A 74 -0.48 -5.19 18.08
N ALA A 75 -1.79 -5.20 18.36
CA ALA A 75 -2.82 -5.09 17.32
C ALA A 75 -2.78 -3.75 16.59
N CYS A 76 -2.62 -2.63 17.31
CA CYS A 76 -2.60 -1.31 16.71
C CYS A 76 -1.30 -1.03 15.96
N CYS A 77 -0.15 -1.47 16.48
CA CYS A 77 1.10 -1.39 15.74
C CYS A 77 1.07 -2.25 14.47
N ALA A 78 0.46 -3.44 14.52
CA ALA A 78 0.26 -4.29 13.34
C ALA A 78 -0.58 -3.56 12.28
N LEU A 79 -1.70 -2.95 12.68
CA LEU A 79 -2.55 -2.17 11.78
C LEU A 79 -1.78 -1.03 11.10
N MET A 80 -0.97 -0.29 11.86
CA MET A 80 -0.15 0.79 11.29
C MET A 80 0.81 0.25 10.22
N ARG A 81 1.59 -0.80 10.55
CA ARG A 81 2.58 -1.36 9.63
C ARG A 81 1.94 -1.96 8.38
N ALA A 82 0.82 -2.63 8.54
CA ALA A 82 0.06 -3.21 7.43
C ALA A 82 -0.48 -2.13 6.49
N ASN A 83 -1.05 -1.05 7.05
CA ASN A 83 -1.52 0.09 6.26
C ASN A 83 -0.37 0.78 5.53
N GLN A 84 0.79 0.95 6.17
CA GLN A 84 1.98 1.51 5.51
C GLN A 84 2.53 0.59 4.41
N CYS A 85 2.45 -0.72 4.58
CA CYS A 85 2.85 -1.72 3.58
C CYS A 85 2.00 -1.59 2.31
N ILE A 86 0.67 -1.58 2.46
CA ILE A 86 -0.26 -1.46 1.33
C ILE A 86 -0.20 -0.07 0.68
N ARG A 87 -0.06 1.01 1.46
CA ARG A 87 0.08 2.36 0.89
C ARG A 87 1.36 2.51 0.06
N ARG A 88 2.50 1.99 0.55
CA ARG A 88 3.75 1.98 -0.24
C ARG A 88 3.60 1.16 -1.52
N LEU A 89 2.98 -0.01 -1.43
CA LEU A 89 2.70 -0.83 -2.61
C LEU A 89 1.82 -0.11 -3.62
N HIS A 90 0.82 0.64 -3.16
CA HIS A 90 -0.05 1.46 -3.99
C HIS A 90 0.69 2.65 -4.62
N ASP A 91 1.58 3.31 -3.88
CA ASP A 91 2.41 4.41 -4.39
C ASP A 91 3.36 3.95 -5.49
N GLU A 92 3.88 2.71 -5.39
CA GLU A 92 4.69 2.07 -6.43
C GLU A 92 3.86 1.58 -7.62
N LYS A 93 2.67 1.03 -7.35
CA LYS A 93 1.75 0.44 -8.35
C LYS A 93 0.30 0.85 -8.01
N PRO A 94 -0.29 1.83 -8.72
CA PRO A 94 -1.59 2.43 -8.37
C PRO A 94 -2.77 1.51 -8.72
N CYS A 95 -2.93 0.45 -7.93
CA CYS A 95 -3.99 -0.55 -8.03
C CYS A 95 -5.06 -0.24 -6.98
N GLU A 96 -5.99 0.64 -7.34
CA GLU A 96 -6.90 1.35 -6.41
C GLU A 96 -7.88 0.41 -5.68
N ASP A 97 -8.59 -0.46 -6.43
CA ASP A 97 -9.63 -1.33 -5.87
C ASP A 97 -9.08 -2.36 -4.87
N ALA A 98 -7.99 -3.04 -5.25
CA ALA A 98 -7.39 -4.10 -4.46
C ALA A 98 -6.72 -3.60 -3.17
N SER A 99 -6.23 -2.35 -3.17
CA SER A 99 -5.59 -1.73 -2.01
C SER A 99 -6.63 -1.24 -1.00
N HIS A 100 -7.72 -0.64 -1.50
CA HIS A 100 -8.80 -0.14 -0.65
C HIS A 100 -9.48 -1.25 0.15
N GLU A 101 -9.82 -2.37 -0.51
CA GLU A 101 -10.47 -3.51 0.15
C GLU A 101 -9.59 -4.09 1.27
N THR A 102 -8.28 -4.22 1.04
CA THR A 102 -7.33 -4.75 2.03
C THR A 102 -7.20 -3.81 3.23
N LEU A 103 -7.15 -2.50 3.03
CA LEU A 103 -7.11 -1.52 4.14
C LEU A 103 -8.39 -1.58 4.99
N LEU A 104 -9.56 -1.75 4.36
CA LEU A 104 -10.82 -1.96 5.07
C LEU A 104 -10.85 -3.28 5.83
N HIS A 105 -10.29 -4.35 5.26
CA HIS A 105 -10.14 -5.63 5.93
C HIS A 105 -9.31 -5.50 7.22
N PHE A 106 -8.14 -4.86 7.16
CA PHE A 106 -7.28 -4.64 8.33
C PHE A 106 -7.99 -3.83 9.42
N SER A 107 -8.65 -2.74 9.03
CA SER A 107 -9.38 -1.87 9.95
C SER A 107 -10.52 -2.62 10.65
N ARG A 108 -11.29 -3.44 9.92
CA ARG A 108 -12.34 -4.28 10.52
C ARG A 108 -11.79 -5.30 11.51
N LYS A 109 -10.65 -5.93 11.19
CA LYS A 109 -10.04 -6.95 12.05
C LYS A 109 -9.51 -6.33 13.33
N ALA A 110 -8.84 -5.18 13.24
CA ALA A 110 -8.27 -4.47 14.39
C ALA A 110 -9.30 -3.65 15.21
N ARG A 111 -10.56 -3.57 14.77
CA ARG A 111 -11.60 -2.74 15.41
C ARG A 111 -11.77 -3.00 16.90
N ASN A 112 -11.63 -4.26 17.33
CA ASN A 112 -11.84 -4.66 18.73
C ASN A 112 -10.81 -4.07 19.71
N TRP A 113 -9.69 -3.53 19.21
CA TRP A 113 -8.63 -2.93 20.04
C TRP A 113 -8.68 -1.42 20.12
N ASN A 114 -9.68 -0.77 19.51
CA ASN A 114 -9.88 0.68 19.57
C ASN A 114 -8.59 1.45 19.20
N CYS A 115 -8.04 1.15 18.03
CA CYS A 115 -6.78 1.75 17.56
C CYS A 115 -6.89 3.21 17.14
N GLU A 116 -8.11 3.77 17.05
CA GLU A 116 -8.32 5.19 16.74
C GLU A 116 -7.79 6.12 17.84
N SER A 117 -7.84 5.67 19.10
CA SER A 117 -7.36 6.41 20.28
C SER A 117 -6.03 5.88 20.82
N PHE A 118 -5.32 5.06 20.04
CA PHE A 118 -4.07 4.46 20.46
C PHE A 118 -2.89 5.42 20.20
N ASP A 119 -1.99 5.55 21.16
CA ASP A 119 -0.72 6.25 20.95
C ASP A 119 0.24 5.33 20.19
N TYR A 120 0.61 5.74 18.98
CA TYR A 120 1.44 4.96 18.07
C TYR A 120 2.94 5.14 18.27
N THR A 121 3.37 6.01 19.19
CA THR A 121 4.78 6.21 19.57
C THR A 121 5.57 4.90 19.80
N PRO A 122 5.06 3.88 20.55
CA PRO A 122 5.79 2.63 20.78
C PRO A 122 6.03 1.79 19.52
N CYS A 123 5.22 1.97 18.48
CA CYS A 123 5.32 1.17 17.26
C CYS A 123 6.60 1.46 16.45
N GLY A 124 7.20 2.65 16.62
CA GLY A 124 8.45 3.05 15.96
C GLY A 124 9.70 2.38 16.54
N SER A 125 9.60 1.78 17.73
CA SER A 125 10.74 1.25 18.49
C SER A 125 11.05 -0.24 18.22
N GLY A 126 10.15 -0.96 17.54
CA GLY A 126 10.18 -2.44 17.46
C GLY A 126 10.26 -3.05 16.05
N ALA A 127 10.30 -2.26 14.98
CA ALA A 127 10.08 -2.74 13.62
C ALA A 127 11.29 -3.39 12.91
N SER A 128 12.42 -3.62 13.59
CA SER A 128 13.66 -4.11 12.94
C SER A 128 14.13 -5.51 13.35
N ILE A 129 13.37 -6.27 14.16
CA ILE A 129 13.91 -7.52 14.75
C ILE A 129 13.57 -8.77 13.91
N ALA A 130 12.52 -8.75 13.10
CA ALA A 130 12.11 -9.92 12.31
C ALA A 130 12.91 -10.12 11.01
N SER A 131 13.40 -9.05 10.38
CA SER A 131 14.11 -9.12 9.10
C SER A 131 15.63 -9.34 9.25
N ALA A 132 16.24 -8.89 10.35
CA ALA A 132 17.67 -9.12 10.60
C ALA A 132 17.98 -10.60 10.89
N SER A 133 17.06 -11.31 11.57
CA SER A 133 17.27 -12.70 11.98
C SER A 133 17.26 -13.69 10.80
N ILE A 134 16.41 -13.45 9.80
CA ILE A 134 16.31 -14.30 8.60
C ILE A 134 17.50 -14.06 7.67
N LEU A 135 17.97 -12.81 7.53
CA LEU A 135 19.16 -12.48 6.76
C LEU A 135 20.44 -13.07 7.38
N LEU A 136 20.54 -13.08 8.72
CA LEU A 136 21.66 -13.71 9.43
C LEU A 136 21.67 -15.24 9.27
N LEU A 137 20.51 -15.89 9.30
CA LEU A 137 20.40 -17.34 9.05
C LEU A 137 20.79 -17.71 7.61
N GLY A 138 20.38 -16.91 6.62
CA GLY A 138 20.79 -17.10 5.22
C GLY A 138 22.30 -16.95 5.00
N ALA A 139 22.92 -15.94 5.63
CA ALA A 139 24.36 -15.72 5.56
C ALA A 139 25.17 -16.84 6.25
N LEU A 140 24.70 -17.35 7.39
CA LEU A 140 25.35 -18.45 8.11
C LEU A 140 25.30 -19.76 7.32
N LEU A 141 24.17 -20.09 6.68
CA LEU A 141 24.05 -21.29 5.84
C LEU A 141 24.96 -21.21 4.60
N ALA A 142 25.03 -20.05 3.94
CA ALA A 142 25.93 -19.85 2.80
C ALA A 142 27.42 -19.98 3.20
N PHE A 143 27.78 -19.52 4.39
CA PHE A 143 29.16 -19.62 4.88
C PHE A 143 29.56 -21.05 5.25
N VAL A 144 28.64 -21.84 5.80
CA VAL A 144 28.88 -23.26 6.13
C VAL A 144 29.07 -24.10 4.88
N VAL A 145 28.21 -23.91 3.86
CA VAL A 145 28.31 -24.64 2.58
C VAL A 145 29.59 -24.30 1.80
N ASN A 146 30.10 -23.08 1.93
CA ASN A 146 31.35 -22.68 1.26
C ASN A 146 32.63 -23.10 2.02
N ARG A 147 32.50 -23.66 3.23
CA ARG A 147 33.63 -24.12 4.05
C ARG A 147 33.71 -25.64 4.22
N SER A 148 32.69 -26.39 3.79
CA SER A 148 32.68 -27.86 3.67
C SER A 148 33.15 -28.30 2.30
#